data_AF-A0A8H7DZH5-F1
#
_entry.id   AF-A0A8H7DZH5-F1
#
_cell.length_a   1.000
_cell.length_b   1.000
_cell.length_c   1.000
_cell.angle_alpha   90.00
_cell.angle_beta   90.00
_cell.angle_gamma   90.00
#
_symmetry.space_group_name_H-M   'P 1'
#
loop_
_entity.id
_entity.type
_entity.pdbx_description
1 polymer ?
#
loop_
_entity_poly.entity_id
_entity_poly.type
_entity_poly.pdbx_seq_one_letter_code
_entity_poly.pdbx_strand_id
1 'polypeptide(L)'
;MLEEAGDGFSCTNHWQNHVLCIDAFEEHWPAESIIGFNGMGQKLMDLLSCPLDVDPSSQRYEEASKIVWRILSRSSLQKVAHGKNLLAAPTMGTLWSLPENKGKDAAEGSFTELLRYGSVHLEQMREEVKCVVAPKPAKTMRKGVLEP
;
A
#
# COMPACT_ATOMS: atom_id res chain seq x y z
N MET A 1 -23.91 -2.84 8.54
CA MET A 1 -24.41 -2.10 7.35
C MET A 1 -25.92 -2.11 7.40
N LEU A 2 -26.58 -1.02 7.00
CA LEU A 2 -28.04 -0.93 7.12
C LEU A 2 -28.74 -1.75 6.03
N GLU A 3 -29.76 -2.51 6.40
CA GLU A 3 -30.71 -3.09 5.44
C GLU A 3 -31.78 -2.08 5.06
N GLU A 4 -32.51 -2.41 3.98
CA GLU A 4 -33.71 -1.68 3.61
C GLU A 4 -34.74 -1.79 4.75
N ALA A 5 -35.30 -0.66 5.18
CA ALA A 5 -36.20 -0.57 6.33
C ALA A 5 -37.49 0.22 6.03
N GLY A 6 -37.96 0.19 4.78
CA GLY A 6 -39.17 0.87 4.30
C GLY A 6 -38.94 2.27 3.69
N ASP A 7 -37.70 2.75 3.62
CA ASP A 7 -37.33 4.04 3.02
C ASP A 7 -36.80 3.92 1.58
N GLY A 8 -36.80 2.71 1.01
CA GLY A 8 -36.38 2.42 -0.36
C GLY A 8 -34.88 2.37 -0.55
N PHE A 9 -34.08 2.57 0.50
CA PHE A 9 -32.62 2.56 0.43
C PHE A 9 -32.01 1.37 1.17
N SER A 10 -31.11 0.65 0.50
CA SER A 10 -30.34 -0.44 1.10
C SER A 10 -28.85 -0.12 1.03
N CYS A 11 -28.20 0.13 2.17
CA CYS A 11 -26.75 0.29 2.21
C CYS A 11 -26.05 -0.98 1.70
N THR A 12 -26.61 -2.16 1.97
CA THR A 12 -26.07 -3.43 1.46
C THR A 12 -26.10 -3.51 -0.06
N ASN A 13 -27.23 -3.17 -0.69
CA ASN A 13 -27.30 -3.14 -2.15
C ASN A 13 -26.31 -2.11 -2.73
N HIS A 14 -26.27 -0.91 -2.14
CA HIS A 14 -25.38 0.15 -2.58
C HIS A 14 -23.89 -0.24 -2.47
N TRP A 15 -23.49 -0.82 -1.34
CA TRP A 15 -22.14 -1.36 -1.15
C TRP A 15 -21.75 -2.39 -2.22
N GLN A 16 -22.68 -3.28 -2.58
CA GLN A 16 -22.38 -4.36 -3.52
C GLN A 16 -22.29 -3.90 -4.98
N ASN A 17 -23.06 -2.86 -5.35
CA ASN A 17 -23.24 -2.50 -6.76
C ASN A 17 -22.68 -1.12 -7.14
N HIS A 18 -22.36 -0.27 -6.16
CA HIS A 18 -21.99 1.12 -6.41
C HIS A 18 -20.70 1.54 -5.72
N VAL A 19 -20.06 0.66 -4.93
CA VAL A 19 -18.78 0.94 -4.30
C VAL A 19 -17.65 0.20 -5.02
N LEU A 20 -16.63 0.95 -5.44
CA LEU A 20 -15.41 0.39 -5.98
C LEU A 20 -14.55 -0.18 -4.82
N CYS A 21 -14.49 -1.50 -4.70
CA CYS A 21 -13.66 -2.17 -3.69
C CYS A 21 -12.29 -2.50 -4.26
N ILE A 22 -11.32 -1.63 -4.01
CA ILE A 22 -9.92 -1.86 -4.40
C ILE A 22 -9.30 -2.97 -3.53
N ASP A 23 -8.54 -3.87 -4.15
CA ASP A 23 -7.72 -4.87 -3.46
C ASP A 23 -6.57 -4.15 -2.74
N ALA A 24 -6.80 -3.77 -1.50
CA ALA A 24 -5.86 -2.97 -0.74
C ALA A 24 -4.49 -3.67 -0.57
N PHE A 25 -4.44 -4.99 -0.52
CA PHE A 25 -3.16 -5.68 -0.36
C PHE A 25 -2.27 -5.50 -1.59
N GLU A 26 -2.86 -5.63 -2.77
CA GLU A 26 -2.14 -5.58 -4.04
C GLU A 26 -1.91 -4.17 -4.56
N GLU A 27 -2.79 -3.24 -4.19
CA GLU A 27 -2.78 -1.86 -4.69
C GLU A 27 -2.16 -0.88 -3.70
N HIS A 28 -2.18 -1.17 -2.39
CA HIS A 28 -1.69 -0.25 -1.35
C HIS A 28 -0.49 -0.78 -0.55
N TRP A 29 -0.27 -2.10 -0.52
CA TRP A 29 0.86 -2.75 0.17
C TRP A 29 1.71 -3.62 -0.78
N PRO A 30 2.09 -3.11 -1.97
CA PRO A 30 2.71 -3.91 -3.01
C PRO A 30 4.11 -4.43 -2.61
N ALA A 31 4.90 -3.68 -1.83
CA ALA A 31 6.19 -4.18 -1.34
C ALA A 31 6.01 -5.38 -0.40
N GLU A 32 5.04 -5.30 0.51
CA GLU A 32 4.72 -6.33 1.49
C GLU A 32 4.18 -7.60 0.83
N SER A 33 3.53 -7.48 -0.33
CA SER A 33 3.15 -8.64 -1.16
C SER A 33 4.35 -9.46 -1.65
N ILE A 34 5.56 -8.86 -1.71
CA ILE A 34 6.80 -9.51 -2.13
C ILE A 34 7.61 -9.99 -0.93
N ILE A 35 7.80 -9.13 0.08
CA ILE A 35 8.74 -9.39 1.18
C ILE A 35 8.09 -9.85 2.48
N GLY A 36 6.76 -9.86 2.56
CA GLY A 36 6.00 -10.14 3.76
C GLY A 36 6.00 -8.99 4.78
N PHE A 37 5.26 -9.15 5.87
CA PHE A 37 5.09 -8.13 6.90
C PHE A 37 6.12 -8.20 8.04
N ASN A 38 6.80 -9.33 8.22
CA ASN A 38 7.73 -9.51 9.33
C ASN A 38 9.03 -8.74 9.09
N GLY A 39 9.38 -7.80 9.99
CA GLY A 39 10.58 -6.97 9.85
C GLY A 39 10.57 -6.04 8.62
N MET A 40 9.41 -5.85 7.98
CA MET A 40 9.30 -5.20 6.67
C MET A 40 9.84 -3.78 6.65
N GLY A 41 9.71 -3.02 7.75
CA GLY A 41 10.10 -1.61 7.78
C GLY A 41 11.58 -1.43 7.50
N GLN A 42 12.41 -2.23 8.19
CA GLN A 42 13.86 -2.20 8.00
C GLN A 42 14.24 -2.79 6.64
N LYS A 43 13.67 -3.95 6.27
CA LYS A 43 13.96 -4.60 4.99
C LYS A 43 13.66 -3.68 3.79
N LEU A 44 12.51 -3.01 3.80
CA LEU A 44 12.12 -2.11 2.72
C LEU A 44 13.01 -0.86 2.67
N MET A 45 13.35 -0.29 3.83
CA MET A 45 14.30 0.83 3.91
C MET A 45 15.66 0.46 3.33
N ASP A 46 16.19 -0.74 3.64
CA ASP A 46 17.51 -1.19 3.17
C ASP A 46 17.55 -1.47 1.67
N LEU A 47 16.45 -1.99 1.12
CA LEU A 47 16.28 -2.23 -0.32
C LEU A 47 16.12 -0.92 -1.09
N LEU A 48 15.29 0.02 -0.60
CA LEU A 48 15.11 1.32 -1.23
C LEU A 48 16.35 2.22 -1.09
N SER A 49 17.08 2.13 0.02
CA SER A 49 18.37 2.82 0.19
C SER A 49 19.52 2.20 -0.62
N CYS A 50 19.28 1.07 -1.31
CA CYS A 50 20.33 0.42 -2.07
C CYS A 50 20.80 1.32 -3.23
N PRO A 51 22.12 1.51 -3.43
CA PRO A 51 22.65 2.15 -4.63
C PRO A 51 22.29 1.36 -5.89
N LEU A 52 22.09 2.06 -7.00
CA LEU A 52 21.79 1.50 -8.32
C LEU A 52 23.03 0.88 -8.99
N ASP A 53 24.23 1.25 -8.55
CA ASP A 53 25.52 0.79 -9.09
C ASP A 53 26.07 -0.46 -8.38
N VAL A 54 25.33 -1.03 -7.42
CA VAL A 54 25.63 -2.35 -6.87
C VAL A 54 25.56 -3.40 -7.98
N ASP A 55 26.30 -4.50 -7.84
CA ASP A 55 26.31 -5.62 -8.78
C ASP A 55 24.87 -6.02 -9.19
N PRO A 56 24.49 -5.87 -10.47
CA PRO A 56 23.15 -6.20 -10.96
C PRO A 56 22.80 -7.69 -10.83
N SER A 57 23.80 -8.56 -10.66
CA SER A 57 23.60 -9.99 -10.41
C SER A 57 23.41 -10.32 -8.92
N SER A 58 23.54 -9.32 -8.04
CA SER A 58 23.32 -9.51 -6.61
C SER A 58 21.84 -9.65 -6.28
N GLN A 59 21.53 -10.53 -5.32
CA GLN A 59 20.17 -10.70 -4.80
C GLN A 59 19.58 -9.38 -4.29
N ARG A 60 20.41 -8.49 -3.74
CA ARG A 60 19.98 -7.19 -3.23
C ARG A 60 19.46 -6.29 -4.36
N TYR A 61 20.17 -6.23 -5.49
CA TYR A 61 19.74 -5.49 -6.67
C TYR A 61 18.42 -6.06 -7.21
N GLU A 62 18.35 -7.38 -7.35
CA GLU A 62 17.16 -8.07 -7.85
C GLU A 62 15.92 -7.78 -6.98
N GLU A 63 16.03 -7.93 -5.65
CA GLU A 63 14.93 -7.65 -4.73
C GLU A 63 14.51 -6.18 -4.76
N ALA A 64 15.46 -5.23 -4.74
CA ALA A 64 15.16 -3.80 -4.77
C ALA A 64 14.49 -3.38 -6.09
N SER A 65 15.02 -3.85 -7.22
CA SER A 65 14.46 -3.62 -8.54
C SER A 65 13.05 -4.18 -8.67
N LYS A 66 12.84 -5.43 -8.23
CA LYS A 66 11.53 -6.07 -8.25
C LYS A 66 10.49 -5.27 -7.46
N ILE A 67 10.85 -4.75 -6.29
CA ILE A 67 9.94 -3.95 -5.46
C ILE A 67 9.61 -2.62 -6.14
N VAL A 68 10.62 -1.86 -6.57
CA VAL A 68 10.40 -0.55 -7.19
C VAL A 68 9.53 -0.69 -8.44
N TRP A 69 9.82 -1.66 -9.31
CA TRP A 69 9.01 -1.87 -10.50
C TRP A 69 7.63 -2.43 -10.20
N ARG A 70 7.46 -3.27 -9.18
CA ARG A 70 6.12 -3.72 -8.73
C ARG A 70 5.28 -2.54 -8.24
N ILE A 71 5.87 -1.59 -7.50
CA ILE A 71 5.20 -0.38 -7.03
C ILE A 71 4.81 0.48 -8.25
N LEU A 72 5.80 0.84 -9.07
CA LEU A 72 5.61 1.77 -10.18
C LEU A 72 4.66 1.26 -11.26
N SER A 73 4.66 -0.04 -11.59
CA SER A 73 3.90 -0.56 -12.73
C SER A 73 2.55 -1.20 -12.40
N ARG A 74 2.34 -1.63 -11.15
CA ARG A 74 1.21 -2.52 -10.80
C ARG A 74 0.49 -2.14 -9.50
N SER A 75 0.75 -0.96 -8.94
CA SER A 75 0.08 -0.52 -7.71
C SER A 75 -0.38 0.92 -7.82
N SER A 76 -1.39 1.26 -7.03
CA SER A 76 -1.90 2.63 -6.94
C SER A 76 -1.11 3.47 -5.94
N LEU A 77 -0.61 2.84 -4.86
CA LEU A 77 0.21 3.50 -3.85
C LEU A 77 1.08 2.50 -3.07
N GLN A 78 2.16 2.98 -2.47
CA GLN A 78 2.88 2.25 -1.43
C GLN A 78 2.59 2.91 -0.08
N LYS A 79 1.94 2.18 0.83
CA LYS A 79 1.69 2.67 2.17
C LYS A 79 3.02 2.74 2.95
N VAL A 80 3.29 3.91 3.53
CA VAL A 80 4.43 4.13 4.44
C VAL A 80 3.91 4.51 5.82
N ALA A 81 3.89 3.55 6.74
CA ALA A 81 3.40 3.76 8.10
C ALA A 81 4.45 4.40 9.02
N HIS A 82 4.00 5.21 9.98
CA HIS A 82 4.82 5.89 10.99
C HIS A 82 4.55 5.40 12.42
N GLY A 83 3.75 4.33 12.60
CA GLY A 83 3.12 3.88 13.86
C GLY A 83 4.07 3.60 15.04
N LYS A 84 4.73 4.63 15.56
CA LYS A 84 5.71 4.59 16.64
C LYS A 84 5.01 4.10 17.90
N ASN A 85 5.53 3.02 18.48
CA ASN A 85 5.00 2.35 19.67
C ASN A 85 3.59 1.77 19.52
N LEU A 86 3.08 1.63 18.28
CA LEU A 86 1.79 0.99 17.99
C LEU A 86 1.94 -0.41 17.37
N LEU A 87 3.16 -0.77 16.98
CA LEU A 87 3.47 -2.00 16.24
C LEU A 87 4.67 -2.71 16.87
N ALA A 88 4.70 -4.03 16.75
CA ALA A 88 5.74 -4.88 17.35
C ALA A 88 7.12 -4.69 16.69
N ALA A 89 7.16 -4.23 15.44
CA ALA A 89 8.37 -3.94 14.69
C ALA A 89 8.36 -2.48 14.19
N PRO A 90 9.53 -1.83 14.06
CA PRO A 90 9.61 -0.50 13.49
C PRO A 90 9.05 -0.45 12.06
N THR A 91 8.18 0.52 11.80
CA THR A 91 7.70 0.80 10.43
C THR A 91 8.68 1.67 9.67
N MET A 92 8.70 1.53 8.35
CA MET A 92 9.62 2.26 7.48
C MET A 92 9.56 3.79 7.69
N GLY A 93 8.37 4.38 7.84
CA GLY A 93 8.25 5.82 8.08
C GLY A 93 8.85 6.26 9.42
N THR A 94 8.73 5.43 10.45
CA THR A 94 9.40 5.67 11.74
C THR A 94 10.92 5.63 11.58
N LEU A 95 11.45 4.67 10.80
CA LEU A 95 12.88 4.54 10.55
C LEU A 95 13.43 5.71 9.73
N TRP A 96 12.70 6.15 8.69
CA TRP A 96 13.09 7.33 7.92
C TRP A 96 13.10 8.63 8.73
N SER A 97 12.27 8.72 9.76
CA SER A 97 12.21 9.87 10.65
C SER A 97 13.39 9.94 11.63
N LEU A 98 14.25 8.91 11.69
CA LEU A 98 15.41 8.91 12.58
C LEU A 98 16.51 9.85 12.05
N PRO A 99 17.17 10.64 12.93
CA PRO A 99 18.21 11.60 12.50
C PRO A 99 19.32 10.99 11.63
N GLU A 100 19.74 9.76 11.91
CA GLU A 100 20.76 9.01 11.17
C GLU A 100 20.34 8.59 9.75
N ASN A 101 19.04 8.67 9.44
CA ASN A 101 18.47 8.33 8.14
C ASN A 101 18.04 9.56 7.33
N LYS A 102 18.34 10.77 7.81
CA LYS A 102 18.01 12.02 7.13
C LYS A 102 18.58 12.04 5.71
N GLY A 103 17.71 12.24 4.72
CA GLY A 103 18.07 12.35 3.30
C GLY A 103 18.26 11.02 2.57
N LYS A 104 18.23 9.88 3.27
CA LYS A 104 18.33 8.56 2.63
C LYS A 104 17.07 8.21 1.82
N ASP A 105 15.93 8.84 2.12
CA ASP A 105 14.67 8.72 1.38
C ASP A 105 14.66 9.49 0.05
N ALA A 106 15.78 10.14 -0.31
CA ALA A 106 15.98 10.86 -1.56
C ALA A 106 17.46 10.84 -1.99
N ALA A 107 18.22 9.84 -1.57
CA ALA A 107 19.64 9.75 -1.90
C ALA A 107 19.84 9.53 -3.41
N GLU A 108 20.68 10.36 -4.01
CA GLU A 108 21.07 10.27 -5.43
C GLU A 108 21.68 8.90 -5.74
N GLY A 109 21.35 8.34 -6.90
CA GLY A 109 21.82 7.04 -7.35
C GLY A 109 21.23 5.86 -6.58
N SER A 110 20.11 6.03 -5.86
CA SER A 110 19.47 4.95 -5.10
C SER A 110 18.15 4.47 -5.72
N PHE A 111 17.69 3.29 -5.29
CA PHE A 111 16.34 2.82 -5.65
C PHE A 111 15.23 3.73 -5.12
N THR A 112 15.45 4.50 -4.06
CA THR A 112 14.48 5.50 -3.58
C THR A 112 14.38 6.67 -4.54
N GLU A 113 15.49 7.14 -5.08
CA GLU A 113 15.48 8.16 -6.15
C GLU A 113 14.76 7.63 -7.38
N LEU A 114 15.05 6.39 -7.82
CA LEU A 114 14.34 5.77 -8.94
C LEU A 114 12.82 5.71 -8.69
N LEU A 115 12.40 5.31 -7.48
CA LEU A 115 10.98 5.26 -7.12
C LEU A 115 10.34 6.66 -7.16
N ARG A 116 11.03 7.69 -6.64
CA ARG A 116 10.56 9.08 -6.69
C ARG A 116 10.46 9.58 -8.14
N TYR A 117 11.50 9.37 -8.93
CA TYR A 117 11.53 9.73 -10.34
C TYR A 117 10.38 9.06 -11.09
N GLY A 118 10.22 7.75 -10.91
CA GLY A 118 9.15 6.97 -11.53
C GLY A 118 7.77 7.48 -11.18
N SER A 119 7.54 7.88 -9.92
CA SER A 119 6.25 8.38 -9.46
C SER A 119 5.83 9.72 -10.07
N VAL A 120 6.77 10.48 -10.65
CA VAL A 120 6.53 11.80 -11.24
C VAL A 120 6.58 11.75 -12.77
N HIS A 121 7.45 10.91 -13.34
CA HIS A 121 7.78 10.93 -14.76
C HIS A 121 7.26 9.74 -15.55
N LEU A 122 6.79 8.68 -14.88
CA LEU A 122 6.25 7.51 -15.56
C LEU A 122 4.73 7.44 -15.40
N GLU A 123 4.07 7.02 -16.47
CA GLU A 123 2.64 6.76 -16.48
C GLU A 123 2.39 5.25 -16.52
N GLN A 124 1.43 4.80 -15.72
CA GLN A 124 1.04 3.39 -15.73
C GLN A 124 0.18 3.11 -16.96
N MET A 125 0.60 2.14 -17.77
CA MET A 125 -0.15 1.71 -18.96
C MET A 125 -1.26 0.69 -18.65
N ARG A 126 -1.53 0.43 -17.37
CA ARG A 126 -2.58 -0.51 -16.96
C ARG A 126 -3.95 0.14 -17.16
N GLU A 127 -4.90 -0.63 -17.67
CA GLU A 127 -6.25 -0.13 -17.92
C GLU A 127 -7.12 -0.15 -16.67
N GLU A 128 -6.80 -1.02 -15.71
CA GLU A 128 -7.63 -1.26 -14.53
C GLU A 128 -6.81 -1.36 -13.24
N VAL A 129 -7.46 -0.97 -12.13
CA VAL A 129 -7.01 -1.26 -10.77
C VAL A 129 -7.53 -2.62 -10.33
N LYS A 130 -6.74 -3.35 -9.54
CA LYS A 130 -7.19 -4.62 -8.98
C LYS A 130 -8.31 -4.35 -7.97
N CYS A 131 -9.49 -4.86 -8.26
CA CYS A 131 -10.65 -4.79 -7.39
C CYS A 131 -11.07 -6.16 -6.91
N VAL A 132 -11.77 -6.18 -5.78
CA VAL A 132 -12.46 -7.35 -5.25
C VAL A 132 -13.96 -7.14 -5.35
N VAL A 133 -14.71 -8.22 -5.47
CA VAL A 133 -16.17 -8.14 -5.37
C VAL A 133 -16.54 -7.73 -3.95
N ALA A 134 -17.31 -6.66 -3.83
CA ALA A 134 -17.83 -6.17 -2.56
C ALA A 134 -18.62 -7.29 -1.84
N PRO A 135 -18.13 -7.84 -0.72
CA PRO A 135 -18.78 -8.98 -0.07
C PRO A 135 -20.10 -8.55 0.55
N LYS A 136 -21.13 -9.40 0.46
CA LYS A 136 -22.37 -9.16 1.19
C LYS A 136 -22.08 -9.17 2.70
N PRO A 137 -22.46 -8.14 3.46
CA PRO A 137 -22.30 -8.14 4.91
C PRO A 137 -23.03 -9.33 5.53
N ALA A 138 -22.32 -10.10 6.37
CA ALA A 138 -22.89 -11.26 7.05
C ALA A 138 -24.00 -10.89 8.06
N LYS A 139 -23.94 -9.67 8.59
CA LYS A 139 -24.94 -9.11 9.51
C LYS A 139 -25.35 -7.71 9.04
N THR A 140 -26.65 -7.50 8.94
CA THR A 140 -27.26 -6.20 8.66
C THR A 140 -27.96 -5.68 9.92
N MET A 141 -28.22 -4.37 9.92
CA MET A 141 -28.97 -3.71 10.99
C MET A 141 -30.15 -3.00 10.35
N ARG A 142 -31.35 -3.11 10.95
CA ARG A 142 -32.42 -2.18 10.60
C ARG A 142 -32.09 -0.82 11.16
N LYS A 143 -32.28 0.19 10.32
CA LYS A 143 -32.36 1.57 10.79
C LYS A 143 -33.58 1.66 11.71
N GLY A 144 -33.33 1.92 12.99
CA GLY A 144 -34.34 2.27 13.97
C GLY A 144 -34.20 3.74 14.32
N VAL A 145 -35.32 4.42 14.56
CA VAL A 145 -35.30 5.70 15.27
C VAL A 145 -35.04 5.34 16.73
N LEU A 146 -33.85 5.60 17.24
CA LEU A 146 -33.64 5.61 18.69
C LEU A 146 -34.33 6.86 19.23
N GLU A 147 -35.65 6.81 19.39
CA GLU A 147 -36.47 7.35 20.50
C GLU A 147 -37.84 6.63 20.47
N PRO A 148 -38.47 6.35 21.62
CA PRO A 148 -39.91 6.11 21.69
C PRO A 148 -40.72 7.27 21.11
#